data_AF-A0A8H2ZJP3-F1
#
_entry.id   AF-A0A8H2ZJP3-F1
#
_cell.length_a   1.000
_cell.length_b   1.000
_cell.length_c   1.000
_cell.angle_alpha   90.00
_cell.angle_beta   90.00
_cell.angle_gamma   90.00
#
_symmetry.space_group_name_H-M   'P 1'
#
loop_
_entity.id
_entity.type
_entity.pdbx_description
1 polymer ?
#
loop_
_entity_poly.entity_id
_entity_poly.type
_entity_poly.pdbx_seq_one_letter_code
_entity_poly.pdbx_strand_id
1 'polypeptide(L)'
;MCNSSFKSNLVLLVPELLTAIVSCLPNPDLKSFRLTCKALGEEVPLHFDRVFLSANPRNIEVARAIADNEKFRKGVKEIIWDDALLAHDIVRPNEAIHLPAESPRAEDGSPTWFIQACKDNIKNLRNLKRDRKRPKIREFLPFSESWSYYETLLEQQEEVLRSGADINALTYVLERFQSLRRITITLAAHGSLDRPLYETPMIKSFPKGFNYPIPCDWPSSGPFGLYILPPWTAKKQWRGVCIITNILAGWNDHHTSELIIDVGGLETGLNCRAFDEPHE
;
A
#
# COMPACT_ATOMS: atom_id res chain seq x y z
N MET A 1 -48.49 20.82 16.52
CA MET A 1 -48.56 19.46 15.93
C MET A 1 -47.13 18.94 15.79
N CYS A 2 -46.90 17.69 16.19
CA CYS A 2 -45.62 17.09 16.59
C CYS A 2 -44.43 17.32 15.65
N ASN A 3 -43.40 17.99 16.15
CA ASN A 3 -42.00 17.77 15.75
C ASN A 3 -41.48 16.55 16.51
N SER A 4 -41.69 15.35 15.98
CA SER A 4 -40.97 14.17 16.49
C SER A 4 -39.56 14.18 15.91
N SER A 5 -38.63 14.76 16.67
CA SER A 5 -37.21 14.48 16.53
C SER A 5 -37.03 12.96 16.57
N PHE A 6 -36.70 12.34 15.44
CA PHE A 6 -36.16 10.99 15.41
C PHE A 6 -34.80 11.05 16.13
N LYS A 7 -34.81 11.00 17.47
CA LYS A 7 -33.62 10.62 18.23
C LYS A 7 -33.24 9.24 17.72
N SER A 8 -32.01 9.09 17.24
CA SER A 8 -31.49 7.80 16.81
C SER A 8 -31.60 6.81 17.98
N ASN A 9 -32.62 5.94 17.96
CA ASN A 9 -32.90 4.93 18.99
C ASN A 9 -31.71 3.98 19.25
N LEU A 10 -30.73 3.99 18.35
CA LEU A 10 -29.49 3.24 18.44
C LEU A 10 -28.60 3.69 19.62
N VAL A 11 -28.66 4.95 20.06
CA VAL A 11 -27.93 5.44 21.24
C VAL A 11 -28.60 4.98 22.55
N LEU A 12 -29.85 4.48 22.46
CA LEU A 12 -30.60 3.94 23.60
C LEU A 12 -30.39 2.42 23.75
N LEU A 13 -29.64 1.77 22.85
CA LEU A 13 -29.22 0.38 23.03
C LEU A 13 -28.28 0.29 24.23
N VAL A 14 -28.36 -0.83 24.96
CA VAL A 14 -27.35 -1.16 25.96
C VAL A 14 -25.96 -1.19 25.28
N PRO A 15 -24.92 -0.61 25.90
CA PRO A 15 -23.60 -0.45 25.28
C PRO A 15 -23.00 -1.74 24.69
N GLU A 16 -23.31 -2.88 25.31
CA GLU A 16 -22.87 -4.21 24.87
C GLU A 16 -23.44 -4.59 23.50
N LEU A 17 -24.73 -4.30 23.26
CA LEU A 17 -25.37 -4.56 21.97
C LEU A 17 -24.84 -3.61 20.89
N LEU A 18 -24.62 -2.34 21.23
CA LEU A 18 -24.03 -1.38 20.29
C LEU A 18 -22.61 -1.81 19.92
N THR A 19 -21.81 -2.25 20.88
CA THR A 19 -20.44 -2.76 20.66
C THR A 19 -20.45 -4.02 19.80
N ALA A 20 -21.38 -4.95 20.03
CA ALA A 20 -21.53 -6.16 19.23
C ALA A 20 -21.93 -5.87 17.77
N ILE A 21 -22.80 -4.88 17.54
CA ILE A 21 -23.16 -4.45 16.18
C ILE A 21 -21.94 -3.82 15.49
N VAL A 22 -21.29 -2.88 16.17
CA VAL A 22 -20.12 -2.15 15.65
C VAL A 22 -18.97 -3.08 15.29
N SER A 23 -18.71 -4.12 16.10
CA SER A 23 -17.63 -5.08 15.83
C SER A 23 -17.83 -5.93 14.57
N CYS A 24 -19.06 -5.97 14.06
CA CYS A 24 -19.43 -6.70 12.84
C CYS A 24 -19.41 -5.81 11.58
N LEU A 25 -19.22 -4.49 11.71
CA LEU A 25 -19.25 -3.56 10.58
C LEU A 25 -17.84 -3.26 10.05
N PRO A 26 -17.64 -3.23 8.72
CA PRO A 26 -16.38 -2.80 8.15
C PRO A 26 -16.21 -1.28 8.32
N ASN A 27 -14.96 -0.80 8.28
CA ASN A 27 -14.65 0.62 8.49
C ASN A 27 -15.44 1.63 7.62
N PRO A 28 -15.75 1.38 6.33
CA PRO A 28 -16.59 2.28 5.54
C PRO A 28 -17.99 2.47 6.14
N ASP A 29 -18.58 1.39 6.63
CA ASP A 29 -19.89 1.41 7.27
C ASP A 29 -19.81 2.07 8.63
N LEU A 30 -18.76 1.81 9.41
CA LEU A 30 -18.50 2.52 10.67
C LEU A 30 -18.34 4.02 10.48
N LYS A 31 -17.62 4.46 9.44
CA LYS A 31 -17.50 5.88 9.10
C LYS A 31 -18.86 6.47 8.76
N SER A 32 -19.65 5.79 7.93
CA SER A 32 -21.01 6.22 7.57
C SER A 32 -21.91 6.29 8.81
N PHE A 33 -21.80 5.30 9.69
CA PHE A 33 -22.55 5.22 10.94
C PHE A 33 -22.22 6.37 11.89
N ARG A 34 -20.93 6.68 12.07
CA ARG A 34 -20.44 7.83 12.85
C ARG A 34 -20.93 9.18 12.33
N LEU A 35 -21.16 9.31 11.02
CA LEU A 35 -21.66 10.53 10.40
C LEU A 35 -23.16 10.75 10.60
N THR A 36 -23.92 9.75 11.06
CA THR A 36 -25.38 9.88 11.23
C THR A 36 -25.78 10.81 12.37
N CYS A 37 -25.04 10.81 13.48
CA CYS A 37 -25.24 11.76 14.58
C CYS A 37 -23.99 11.92 15.47
N LYS A 38 -23.90 13.04 16.19
CA LYS A 38 -22.76 13.38 17.06
C LYS A 38 -22.47 12.31 18.14
N ALA A 39 -23.51 11.79 18.79
CA ALA A 39 -23.37 10.78 19.83
C ALA A 39 -22.71 9.49 19.29
N LEU A 40 -23.17 8.99 18.14
CA LEU A 40 -22.54 7.83 17.49
C LEU A 40 -21.12 8.15 17.00
N GLY A 41 -20.88 9.39 16.56
CA GLY A 41 -19.53 9.85 16.18
C GLY A 41 -18.50 9.81 17.33
N GLU A 42 -18.96 9.99 18.56
CA GLU A 42 -18.16 9.97 19.79
C GLU A 42 -18.02 8.56 20.38
N GLU A 43 -19.11 7.79 20.40
CA GLU A 43 -19.18 6.45 21.03
C GLU A 43 -18.60 5.32 20.16
N VAL A 44 -18.73 5.42 18.83
CA VAL A 44 -18.36 4.31 17.93
C VAL A 44 -16.88 4.41 17.54
N PRO A 45 -16.01 3.47 17.98
CA PRO A 45 -14.62 3.46 17.58
C PRO A 45 -14.46 3.03 16.11
N LEU A 46 -13.36 3.45 15.49
CA LEU A 46 -12.89 2.84 14.24
C LEU A 46 -11.98 1.65 14.59
N HIS A 47 -12.05 0.60 13.79
CA HIS A 47 -11.22 -0.59 13.95
C HIS A 47 -10.03 -0.53 13.02
N PHE A 48 -8.86 -0.23 13.56
CA PHE A 48 -7.61 -0.27 12.81
C PHE A 48 -6.89 -1.59 13.10
N ASP A 49 -7.41 -2.71 12.57
CA ASP A 49 -6.75 -4.01 12.72
C ASP A 49 -5.46 -4.10 11.88
N ARG A 50 -5.39 -3.31 10.80
CA ARG A 50 -4.28 -3.24 9.84
C ARG A 50 -3.73 -1.83 9.70
N VAL A 51 -2.41 -1.72 9.65
CA VAL A 51 -1.68 -0.48 9.34
C VAL A 51 -0.82 -0.70 8.11
N PHE A 52 -0.71 0.33 7.26
CA PHE A 52 0.05 0.28 6.02
C PHE A 52 1.33 1.09 6.15
N LEU A 53 2.45 0.51 5.73
CA LEU A 53 3.74 1.18 5.62
C LEU A 53 4.29 0.95 4.21
N SER A 54 4.95 1.97 3.68
CA SER A 54 5.69 1.90 2.42
C SER A 54 6.69 3.05 2.39
N ALA A 55 7.51 3.12 1.34
CA ALA A 55 8.39 4.26 1.08
C ALA A 55 7.62 5.51 0.61
N ASN A 56 6.59 5.93 1.36
CA ASN A 56 5.83 7.15 1.10
C ASN A 56 5.51 7.89 2.40
N PRO A 57 5.72 9.23 2.47
CA PRO A 57 5.53 10.00 3.69
C PRO A 57 4.10 9.96 4.23
N ARG A 58 3.08 9.85 3.37
CA ARG A 58 1.68 9.80 3.80
C ARG A 58 1.36 8.49 4.53
N ASN A 59 1.92 7.38 4.07
CA ASN A 59 1.76 6.09 4.75
C ASN A 59 2.46 6.11 6.11
N ILE A 60 3.67 6.67 6.18
CA ILE A 60 4.43 6.85 7.42
C ILE A 60 3.69 7.75 8.42
N GLU A 61 3.21 8.92 7.98
CA GLU A 61 2.48 9.89 8.80
C GLU A 61 1.27 9.22 9.47
N VAL A 62 0.46 8.52 8.69
CA VAL A 62 -0.74 7.84 9.19
C VAL A 62 -0.39 6.70 10.13
N ALA A 63 0.64 5.89 9.81
CA ALA A 63 1.08 4.81 10.67
C ALA A 63 1.55 5.34 12.05
N ARG A 64 2.33 6.42 12.06
CA ARG A 64 2.76 7.07 13.31
C ARG A 64 1.58 7.67 14.07
N ALA A 65 0.65 8.34 13.40
CA ALA A 65 -0.54 8.90 14.03
C ALA A 65 -1.41 7.80 14.69
N ILE A 66 -1.50 6.62 14.09
CA ILE A 66 -2.17 5.45 14.70
C ILE A 66 -1.40 4.96 15.92
N ALA A 67 -0.06 4.87 15.84
CA ALA A 67 0.81 4.44 16.94
C ALA A 67 0.84 5.42 18.13
N ASP A 68 0.62 6.71 17.89
CA ASP A 68 0.53 7.74 18.92
C ASP A 68 -0.85 7.79 19.59
N ASN A 69 -1.86 7.19 18.97
CA ASN A 69 -3.21 7.16 19.52
C ASN A 69 -3.41 5.98 20.48
N GLU A 70 -3.66 6.29 21.75
CA GLU A 70 -3.83 5.30 22.82
C GLU A 70 -4.96 4.28 22.58
N LYS A 71 -6.03 4.70 21.88
CA LYS A 71 -7.16 3.84 21.58
C LYS A 71 -6.87 2.94 20.37
N PHE A 72 -6.26 3.48 19.33
CA PHE A 72 -6.06 2.75 18.07
C PHE A 72 -4.87 1.81 18.11
N ARG A 73 -3.75 2.19 18.73
CA ARG A 73 -2.52 1.37 18.76
C ARG A 73 -2.71 -0.01 19.37
N LYS A 74 -3.66 -0.16 20.30
CA LYS A 74 -3.99 -1.43 20.98
C LYS A 74 -4.77 -2.39 20.09
N GLY A 75 -5.43 -1.89 19.05
CA GLY A 75 -6.24 -2.70 18.13
C GLY A 75 -5.47 -3.24 16.92
N VAL A 76 -4.28 -2.72 16.64
CA VAL A 76 -3.48 -3.12 15.47
C VAL A 76 -2.95 -4.53 15.65
N LYS A 77 -3.27 -5.41 14.72
CA LYS A 77 -2.88 -6.83 14.72
C LYS A 77 -1.93 -7.18 13.57
N GLU A 78 -1.97 -6.39 12.50
CA GLU A 78 -1.20 -6.65 11.29
C GLU A 78 -0.60 -5.36 10.71
N ILE A 79 0.68 -5.44 10.33
CA ILE A 79 1.33 -4.43 9.48
C ILE A 79 1.37 -4.98 8.06
N ILE A 80 0.89 -4.20 7.10
CA ILE A 80 1.08 -4.45 5.67
C ILE A 80 2.24 -3.56 5.22
N TRP A 81 3.38 -4.18 4.93
CA TRP A 81 4.53 -3.53 4.32
C TRP A 81 4.44 -3.66 2.80
N ASP A 82 4.15 -2.55 2.15
CA ASP A 82 4.18 -2.44 0.70
C ASP A 82 5.63 -2.14 0.27
N ASP A 83 6.29 -3.18 -0.24
CA ASP A 83 7.68 -3.17 -0.69
C ASP A 83 7.82 -2.69 -2.15
N ALA A 84 6.70 -2.36 -2.80
CA ALA A 84 6.72 -1.83 -4.15
C ALA A 84 7.27 -0.39 -4.16
N LEU A 85 8.16 -0.11 -5.10
CA LEU A 85 8.77 1.16 -5.38
C LEU A 85 8.29 1.71 -6.72
N LEU A 86 8.02 3.00 -6.75
CA LEU A 86 7.75 3.72 -7.97
C LEU A 86 9.03 3.77 -8.82
N ALA A 87 8.88 3.48 -10.11
CA ALA A 87 10.01 3.38 -11.04
C ALA A 87 10.29 4.74 -11.73
N HIS A 88 11.58 5.02 -11.97
CA HIS A 88 12.03 6.17 -12.78
C HIS A 88 12.14 5.85 -14.28
N ASP A 89 12.15 4.56 -14.64
CA ASP A 89 12.25 4.08 -16.01
C ASP A 89 11.69 2.64 -16.11
N ILE A 90 11.62 2.09 -17.32
CA ILE A 90 11.36 0.66 -17.56
C ILE A 90 12.52 -0.14 -16.98
N VAL A 91 12.33 -0.73 -15.80
CA VAL A 91 13.23 -1.75 -15.28
C VAL A 91 13.16 -2.93 -16.24
N ARG A 92 14.16 -3.07 -17.13
CA ARG A 92 14.36 -4.29 -17.90
C ARG A 92 14.92 -5.36 -16.95
N PRO A 93 14.25 -6.50 -16.78
CA PRO A 93 14.82 -7.59 -15.99
C PRO A 93 16.10 -8.07 -16.69
N ASN A 94 17.26 -7.87 -16.05
CA ASN A 94 18.65 -8.27 -16.40
C ASN A 94 19.67 -7.19 -16.79
N GLU A 95 19.36 -5.91 -16.85
CA GLU A 95 20.40 -4.91 -17.13
C GLU A 95 20.89 -4.27 -15.84
N ALA A 96 22.13 -4.59 -15.45
CA ALA A 96 22.85 -3.93 -14.38
C ALA A 96 22.85 -2.42 -14.63
N ILE A 97 22.14 -1.67 -13.79
CA ILE A 97 22.22 -0.20 -13.57
C ILE A 97 22.90 0.53 -14.75
N HIS A 98 22.24 0.58 -15.90
CA HIS A 98 22.65 1.51 -16.94
C HIS A 98 22.07 2.87 -16.58
N LEU A 99 22.97 3.84 -16.36
CA LEU A 99 22.67 5.25 -16.23
C LEU A 99 21.76 5.65 -17.42
N PRO A 100 20.59 6.26 -17.19
CA PRO A 100 19.60 6.40 -18.25
C PRO A 100 20.13 7.36 -19.30
N ALA A 101 20.22 6.92 -20.55
CA ALA A 101 20.05 7.86 -21.64
C ALA A 101 18.70 8.55 -21.38
N GLU A 102 18.64 9.89 -21.41
CA GLU A 102 17.39 10.62 -21.17
C GLU A 102 16.28 9.97 -22.00
N SER A 103 15.29 9.39 -21.31
CA SER A 103 14.17 8.79 -22.01
C SER A 103 13.57 9.85 -22.91
N PRO A 104 13.30 9.54 -24.20
CA PRO A 104 12.61 10.46 -25.08
C PRO A 104 11.37 11.02 -24.37
N ARG A 105 11.19 12.34 -24.42
CA ARG A 105 10.02 13.03 -23.87
C ARG A 105 9.02 13.31 -24.99
N ALA A 106 7.73 13.26 -24.67
CA ALA A 106 6.70 13.72 -25.58
C ALA A 106 6.64 15.25 -25.62
N GLU A 107 5.83 15.80 -26.54
CA GLU A 107 5.62 17.25 -26.67
C GLU A 107 5.09 17.90 -25.39
N ASP A 108 4.40 17.12 -24.53
CA ASP A 108 3.86 17.57 -23.25
C ASP A 108 4.86 17.52 -22.09
N GLY A 109 6.12 17.15 -22.36
CA GLY A 109 7.20 17.06 -21.38
C GLY A 109 7.25 15.73 -20.61
N SER A 110 6.25 14.86 -20.75
CA SER A 110 6.20 13.57 -20.03
C SER A 110 7.15 12.54 -20.67
N PRO A 111 7.82 11.68 -19.90
CA PRO A 111 8.62 10.59 -20.44
C PRO A 111 7.78 9.60 -21.27
N THR A 112 8.32 9.16 -22.40
CA THR A 112 7.62 8.24 -23.31
C THR A 112 7.33 6.91 -22.64
N TRP A 113 8.23 6.41 -21.77
CA TRP A 113 8.00 5.18 -21.01
C TRP A 113 6.78 5.29 -20.09
N PHE A 114 6.59 6.45 -19.44
CA PHE A 114 5.48 6.70 -18.54
C PHE A 114 4.16 6.73 -19.30
N ILE A 115 4.14 7.45 -20.43
CA ILE A 115 2.97 7.48 -21.34
C ILE A 115 2.65 6.06 -21.82
N GLN A 116 3.66 5.27 -22.17
CA GLN A 116 3.48 3.92 -22.66
C GLN A 116 2.86 3.01 -21.58
N ALA A 117 3.40 3.04 -20.35
CA ALA A 117 2.83 2.32 -19.22
C ALA A 117 1.37 2.72 -18.95
N CYS A 118 1.07 4.02 -18.99
CA CYS A 118 -0.29 4.53 -18.84
C CYS A 118 -1.24 4.03 -19.95
N LYS A 119 -0.77 3.99 -21.20
CA LYS A 119 -1.52 3.44 -22.34
C LYS A 119 -1.79 1.94 -22.16
N ASP A 120 -0.82 1.19 -21.67
CA ASP A 120 -0.96 -0.25 -21.46
C ASP A 120 -1.91 -0.56 -20.30
N ASN A 121 -1.90 0.23 -19.23
CA ASN A 121 -2.93 0.17 -18.20
C ASN A 121 -4.35 0.36 -18.78
N ILE A 122 -4.54 1.36 -19.65
CA ILE A 122 -5.83 1.62 -20.30
C ILE A 122 -6.26 0.42 -21.17
N LYS A 123 -5.34 -0.18 -21.92
CA LYS A 123 -5.61 -1.40 -22.71
C LYS A 123 -6.02 -2.57 -21.82
N ASN A 124 -5.29 -2.81 -20.73
CA ASN A 124 -5.58 -3.89 -19.76
C ASN A 124 -6.95 -3.71 -19.13
N LEU A 125 -7.32 -2.47 -18.75
CA LEU A 125 -8.65 -2.16 -18.26
C LEU A 125 -9.74 -2.44 -19.31
N ARG A 126 -9.51 -2.11 -20.59
CA ARG A 126 -10.46 -2.41 -21.68
C ARG A 126 -10.65 -3.91 -21.89
N ASN A 127 -9.56 -4.69 -21.79
CA ASN A 127 -9.62 -6.14 -21.92
C ASN A 127 -10.44 -6.76 -20.78
N LEU A 128 -10.27 -6.28 -19.55
CA LEU A 128 -11.05 -6.70 -18.39
C LEU A 128 -12.53 -6.22 -18.43
N LYS A 129 -12.84 -5.15 -19.17
CA LYS A 129 -14.22 -4.63 -19.38
C LYS A 129 -15.07 -5.49 -20.32
N ARG A 130 -14.52 -6.53 -20.95
CA ARG A 130 -15.34 -7.56 -21.62
C ARG A 130 -16.19 -8.37 -20.64
N ASP A 131 -15.92 -8.27 -19.33
CA ASP A 131 -16.82 -8.71 -18.26
C ASP A 131 -17.90 -7.64 -17.95
N ARG A 132 -19.17 -7.99 -18.21
CA ARG A 132 -20.33 -7.10 -18.45
C ARG A 132 -20.78 -6.13 -17.33
N LYS A 133 -20.04 -5.94 -16.24
CA LYS A 133 -20.46 -5.14 -15.06
C LYS A 133 -19.76 -3.78 -14.86
N ARG A 134 -18.93 -3.31 -15.80
CA ARG A 134 -18.08 -2.11 -15.57
C ARG A 134 -18.65 -0.82 -16.22
N PRO A 135 -18.54 0.34 -15.54
CA PRO A 135 -18.97 1.63 -16.09
C PRO A 135 -18.18 2.04 -17.35
N LYS A 136 -18.91 2.63 -18.31
CA LYS A 136 -18.51 2.70 -19.72
C LYS A 136 -17.42 3.74 -20.04
N ILE A 137 -17.20 4.78 -19.23
CA ILE A 137 -16.17 5.80 -19.50
C ILE A 137 -15.56 6.25 -18.16
N ARG A 138 -14.25 6.04 -17.98
CA ARG A 138 -13.46 6.65 -16.90
C ARG A 138 -12.70 7.80 -17.55
N GLU A 139 -12.90 9.00 -17.03
CA GLU A 139 -12.10 10.16 -17.42
C GLU A 139 -10.75 10.03 -16.70
N PHE A 140 -9.69 9.88 -17.48
CA PHE A 140 -8.33 9.88 -16.99
C PHE A 140 -7.81 11.32 -17.02
N LEU A 141 -6.95 11.65 -16.05
CA LEU A 141 -6.20 12.89 -16.12
C LEU A 141 -5.32 12.88 -17.39
N PRO A 142 -5.00 14.05 -17.95
CA PRO A 142 -3.98 14.18 -18.98
C PRO A 142 -2.66 13.52 -18.53
N PHE A 143 -1.87 13.02 -19.50
CA PHE A 143 -0.60 12.36 -19.17
C PHE A 143 0.39 13.33 -18.50
N SER A 144 0.42 14.58 -18.92
CA SER A 144 1.23 15.63 -18.29
C SER A 144 0.86 15.88 -16.83
N GLU A 145 -0.43 15.98 -16.50
CA GLU A 145 -0.90 16.14 -15.11
C GLU A 145 -0.60 14.90 -14.27
N SER A 146 -0.80 13.71 -14.86
CA SER A 146 -0.46 12.46 -14.18
C SER A 146 1.06 12.36 -13.95
N TRP A 147 1.88 12.75 -14.92
CA TRP A 147 3.34 12.76 -14.79
C TRP A 147 3.78 13.73 -13.69
N SER A 148 3.26 14.96 -13.68
CA SER A 148 3.60 15.95 -12.65
C SER A 148 3.29 15.46 -11.23
N TYR A 149 2.13 14.82 -11.05
CA TYR A 149 1.79 14.21 -9.76
C TYR A 149 2.69 13.01 -9.42
N TYR A 150 2.99 12.16 -10.42
CA TYR A 150 3.87 11.00 -10.24
C TYR A 150 5.31 11.40 -9.90
N GLU A 151 5.84 12.46 -10.51
CA GLU A 151 7.16 13.03 -10.22
C GLU A 151 7.26 13.46 -8.75
N THR A 152 6.21 14.10 -8.23
CA THR A 152 6.14 14.43 -6.79
C THR A 152 6.17 13.17 -5.90
N LEU A 153 5.53 12.07 -6.31
CA LEU A 153 5.57 10.82 -5.56
C LEU A 153 6.96 10.17 -5.59
N LEU A 154 7.67 10.27 -6.72
CA LEU A 154 9.05 9.78 -6.85
C LEU A 154 9.98 10.54 -5.89
N GLU A 155 9.94 11.87 -5.91
CA GLU A 155 10.77 12.71 -5.01
C GLU A 155 10.50 12.37 -3.53
N GLN A 156 9.22 12.20 -3.17
CA GLN A 156 8.83 11.79 -1.82
C GLN A 156 9.38 10.42 -1.44
N GLN A 157 9.34 9.46 -2.36
CA GLN A 157 9.87 8.12 -2.14
C GLN A 157 11.39 8.14 -1.96
N GLU A 158 12.11 8.84 -2.85
CA GLU A 158 13.56 8.98 -2.76
C GLU A 158 13.99 9.60 -1.43
N GLU A 159 13.30 10.64 -0.97
CA GLU A 159 13.59 11.27 0.31
C GLU A 159 13.40 10.31 1.48
N VAL A 160 12.32 9.53 1.48
CA VAL A 160 12.04 8.53 2.51
C VAL A 160 13.12 7.44 2.52
N LEU A 161 13.51 6.93 1.35
CA LEU A 161 14.54 5.92 1.22
C LEU A 161 15.91 6.44 1.65
N ARG A 162 16.26 7.67 1.24
CA ARG A 162 17.54 8.33 1.56
C ARG A 162 17.68 8.62 3.05
N SER A 163 16.60 9.03 3.70
CA SER A 163 16.58 9.33 5.14
C SER A 163 16.38 8.08 6.02
N GLY A 164 15.97 6.95 5.44
CA GLY A 164 15.58 5.74 6.18
C GLY A 164 14.31 5.95 7.01
N ALA A 165 13.45 6.89 6.63
CA ALA A 165 12.26 7.26 7.40
C ALA A 165 11.24 6.12 7.51
N ASP A 166 11.17 5.24 6.51
CA ASP A 166 10.32 4.05 6.51
C ASP A 166 10.79 2.99 7.52
N ILE A 167 12.09 2.73 7.59
CA ILE A 167 12.72 1.84 8.59
C ILE A 167 12.48 2.40 9.99
N ASN A 168 12.74 3.70 10.19
CA ASN A 168 12.50 4.36 11.47
C ASN A 168 11.02 4.32 11.87
N ALA A 169 10.10 4.46 10.91
CA ALA A 169 8.68 4.34 11.15
C ALA A 169 8.29 2.90 11.53
N LEU A 170 8.86 1.89 10.87
CA LEU A 170 8.63 0.49 11.20
C LEU A 170 9.03 0.18 12.65
N THR A 171 10.27 0.52 13.04
CA THR A 171 10.74 0.33 14.41
C THR A 171 9.81 1.05 15.40
N TYR A 172 9.47 2.31 15.10
CA TYR A 172 8.60 3.12 15.95
C TYR A 172 7.21 2.50 16.18
N VAL A 173 6.59 1.95 15.14
CA VAL A 173 5.25 1.37 15.27
C VAL A 173 5.29 0.00 15.94
N LEU A 174 6.33 -0.80 15.68
CA LEU A 174 6.52 -2.10 16.32
C LEU A 174 6.65 -1.97 17.85
N GLU A 175 7.29 -0.90 18.35
CA GLU A 175 7.45 -0.66 19.80
C GLU A 175 6.11 -0.33 20.48
N ARG A 176 5.10 0.06 19.70
CA ARG A 176 3.85 0.64 20.21
C ARG A 176 2.63 -0.23 19.96
N PHE A 177 2.67 -1.11 18.96
CA PHE A 177 1.57 -2.01 18.64
C PHE A 177 1.63 -3.28 19.48
N GLN A 178 1.09 -3.19 20.70
CA GLN A 178 1.10 -4.29 21.69
C GLN A 178 0.33 -5.55 21.27
N SER A 179 -0.64 -5.40 20.37
CA SER A 179 -1.46 -6.52 19.86
C SER A 179 -0.98 -7.05 18.52
N LEU A 180 0.13 -6.54 18.00
CA LEU A 180 0.68 -6.94 16.71
C LEU A 180 1.11 -8.40 16.76
N ARG A 181 0.65 -9.17 15.78
CA ARG A 181 0.99 -10.60 15.64
C ARG A 181 1.49 -10.95 14.25
N ARG A 182 1.17 -10.13 13.25
CA ARG A 182 1.44 -10.42 11.84
C ARG A 182 2.12 -9.25 11.13
N ILE A 183 3.10 -9.57 10.31
CA ILE A 183 3.64 -8.65 9.31
C ILE A 183 3.48 -9.32 7.94
N THR A 184 2.86 -8.62 7.01
CA THR A 184 2.68 -9.06 5.63
C THR A 184 3.49 -8.16 4.71
N ILE A 185 4.45 -8.75 4.00
CA ILE A 185 5.23 -8.09 2.96
C ILE A 185 4.52 -8.34 1.64
N THR A 186 4.24 -7.26 0.89
CA THR A 186 3.56 -7.34 -0.39
C THR A 186 4.17 -6.35 -1.37
N LEU A 187 4.08 -6.67 -2.66
CA LEU A 187 4.30 -5.71 -3.76
C LEU A 187 2.99 -5.35 -4.46
N ALA A 188 1.92 -6.08 -4.12
CA ALA A 188 0.70 -6.07 -4.89
C ALA A 188 -0.29 -5.02 -4.38
N ALA A 189 0.11 -4.15 -3.44
CA ALA A 189 -0.78 -3.16 -2.83
C ALA A 189 -1.52 -2.32 -3.88
N HIS A 190 -0.81 -1.92 -4.94
CA HIS A 190 -1.37 -1.16 -6.05
C HIS A 190 -2.34 -1.94 -6.94
N GLY A 191 -2.27 -3.28 -6.93
CA GLY A 191 -3.16 -4.20 -7.65
C GLY A 191 -3.40 -3.78 -9.10
N SER A 192 -4.58 -3.24 -9.37
CA SER A 192 -4.90 -2.58 -10.65
C SER A 192 -5.41 -1.16 -10.41
N LEU A 193 -5.32 -0.29 -11.42
CA LEU A 193 -5.76 1.13 -11.34
C LEU A 193 -7.17 1.38 -10.78
N ASP A 194 -8.09 0.42 -10.92
CA ASP A 194 -9.48 0.52 -10.42
C ASP A 194 -9.69 -0.22 -9.09
N ARG A 195 -8.77 -1.11 -8.74
CA ARG A 195 -8.90 -2.06 -7.63
C ARG A 195 -7.51 -2.32 -7.05
N PRO A 196 -7.00 -1.41 -6.22
CA PRO A 196 -5.81 -1.71 -5.42
C PRO A 196 -6.11 -2.91 -4.52
N LEU A 197 -5.12 -3.76 -4.28
CA LEU A 197 -5.24 -4.84 -3.30
C LEU A 197 -5.38 -4.24 -1.89
N TYR A 198 -4.60 -3.19 -1.62
CA TYR A 198 -4.64 -2.43 -0.39
C TYR A 198 -4.85 -0.95 -0.70
N GLU A 199 -5.96 -0.40 -0.24
CA GLU A 199 -6.19 1.04 -0.28
C GLU A 199 -5.36 1.76 0.81
N THR A 200 -4.05 1.81 0.62
CA THR A 200 -3.13 2.50 1.53
C THR A 200 -3.48 4.00 1.62
N PRO A 201 -3.11 4.70 2.72
CA PRO A 201 -3.31 6.15 2.83
C PRO A 201 -2.81 6.95 1.62
N MET A 202 -1.66 6.57 1.06
CA MET A 202 -1.11 7.11 -0.18
C MET A 202 -2.08 6.90 -1.36
N ILE A 203 -2.47 5.64 -1.64
CA ILE A 203 -3.35 5.31 -2.77
C ILE A 203 -4.71 6.00 -2.65
N LYS A 204 -5.25 6.11 -1.42
CA LYS A 204 -6.49 6.84 -1.13
C LYS A 204 -6.40 8.34 -1.40
N SER A 205 -5.19 8.89 -1.41
CA SER A 205 -4.94 10.32 -1.63
C SER A 205 -4.73 10.68 -3.10
N PHE A 206 -4.71 9.69 -4.00
CA PHE A 206 -4.52 9.92 -5.43
C PHE A 206 -5.67 10.72 -6.04
N PRO A 207 -5.37 11.64 -6.99
CA PRO A 207 -6.42 12.40 -7.65
C PRO A 207 -7.30 11.49 -8.52
N LYS A 208 -8.56 11.87 -8.66
CA LYS A 208 -9.52 11.09 -9.46
C LYS A 208 -9.04 11.04 -10.91
N GLY A 209 -8.95 9.84 -11.47
CA GLY A 209 -8.51 9.63 -12.86
C GLY A 209 -6.99 9.54 -13.02
N PHE A 210 -6.22 9.57 -11.92
CA PHE A 210 -4.78 9.37 -11.96
C PHE A 210 -4.41 8.02 -12.59
N ASN A 211 -3.52 8.07 -13.58
CA ASN A 211 -2.94 6.91 -14.24
C ASN A 211 -1.43 6.94 -14.03
N TYR A 212 -0.87 5.81 -13.59
CA TYR A 212 0.54 5.69 -13.28
C TYR A 212 1.00 4.25 -13.54
N PRO A 213 2.30 4.04 -13.82
CA PRO A 213 2.90 2.71 -13.87
C PRO A 213 2.62 1.94 -12.58
N ILE A 214 1.96 0.78 -12.67
CA ILE A 214 1.75 -0.07 -11.49
C ILE A 214 3.12 -0.65 -11.10
N PRO A 215 3.63 -0.37 -9.89
CA PRO A 215 4.96 -0.80 -9.48
C PRO A 215 5.01 -2.32 -9.26
N CYS A 216 6.16 -2.92 -9.58
CA CYS A 216 6.46 -4.34 -9.36
C CYS A 216 7.98 -4.54 -9.44
N ASP A 217 8.67 -4.41 -8.31
CA ASP A 217 10.15 -4.33 -8.30
C ASP A 217 10.85 -5.64 -8.00
N TRP A 218 10.13 -6.69 -7.59
CA TRP A 218 10.77 -7.99 -7.47
C TRP A 218 11.01 -8.58 -8.86
N PRO A 219 12.12 -9.32 -9.03
CA PRO A 219 12.42 -9.99 -10.28
C PRO A 219 11.24 -10.85 -10.73
N SER A 220 10.80 -10.67 -11.98
CA SER A 220 9.74 -11.46 -12.59
C SER A 220 10.21 -12.00 -13.94
N SER A 221 9.73 -13.18 -14.30
CA SER A 221 9.88 -13.72 -15.65
C SER A 221 9.13 -12.78 -16.59
N GLY A 222 9.85 -12.10 -17.49
CA GLY A 222 9.18 -11.41 -18.60
C GLY A 222 8.31 -12.40 -19.39
N PRO A 223 7.30 -11.94 -20.14
CA PRO A 223 6.28 -12.80 -20.78
C PRO A 223 6.83 -13.86 -21.76
N PHE A 224 8.12 -13.78 -22.12
CA PHE A 224 8.78 -14.70 -23.05
C PHE A 224 10.21 -15.11 -22.62
N GLY A 225 10.61 -14.84 -21.37
CA GLY A 225 11.99 -15.00 -20.91
C GLY A 225 12.20 -16.22 -20.02
N LEU A 226 13.33 -16.92 -20.18
CA LEU A 226 13.88 -17.77 -19.13
C LEU A 226 14.23 -16.87 -17.94
N TYR A 227 13.55 -17.05 -16.82
CA TYR A 227 13.90 -16.35 -15.58
C TYR A 227 15.25 -16.87 -15.08
N ILE A 228 16.28 -16.02 -15.22
CA ILE A 228 17.58 -16.29 -14.62
C ILE A 228 17.48 -15.85 -13.17
N LEU A 229 17.46 -16.84 -12.28
CA LEU A 229 17.40 -16.62 -10.84
C LEU A 229 18.65 -15.83 -10.42
N PRO A 230 18.53 -14.55 -10.01
CA PRO A 230 19.69 -13.75 -9.68
C PRO A 230 20.33 -14.33 -8.40
N PRO A 231 21.65 -14.15 -8.21
CA PRO A 231 22.30 -14.60 -7.00
C PRO A 231 21.73 -13.86 -5.78
N TRP A 232 21.74 -14.51 -4.61
CA TRP A 232 21.27 -13.90 -3.36
C TRP A 232 22.01 -12.62 -2.98
N THR A 233 23.24 -12.44 -3.48
CA THR A 233 24.02 -11.20 -3.34
C THR A 233 23.31 -9.95 -3.92
N ALA A 234 22.27 -10.13 -4.74
CA ALA A 234 21.37 -9.07 -5.20
C ALA A 234 20.20 -8.75 -4.23
N LYS A 235 20.33 -9.06 -2.93
CA LYS A 235 19.31 -8.90 -1.88
C LYS A 235 18.61 -7.52 -1.82
N LYS A 236 19.24 -6.47 -2.37
CA LYS A 236 18.63 -5.13 -2.52
C LYS A 236 17.27 -5.15 -3.25
N GLN A 237 17.02 -6.16 -4.09
CA GLN A 237 15.75 -6.35 -4.79
C GLN A 237 14.61 -6.82 -3.86
N TRP A 238 14.93 -7.46 -2.74
CA TRP A 238 13.98 -7.89 -1.70
C TRP A 238 14.16 -7.03 -0.44
N ARG A 239 14.21 -5.71 -0.62
CA ARG A 239 14.56 -4.74 0.43
C ARG A 239 13.72 -4.91 1.69
N GLY A 240 12.40 -4.96 1.56
CA GLY A 240 11.48 -5.06 2.70
C GLY A 240 11.64 -6.35 3.46
N VAL A 241 11.94 -7.45 2.75
CA VAL A 241 12.23 -8.75 3.36
C VAL A 241 13.45 -8.63 4.25
N CYS A 242 14.57 -8.14 3.72
CA CYS A 242 15.80 -7.96 4.50
C CYS A 242 15.60 -7.04 5.70
N ILE A 243 14.90 -5.91 5.53
CA ILE A 243 14.63 -4.96 6.62
C ILE A 243 13.83 -5.63 7.74
N ILE A 244 12.72 -6.27 7.39
CA ILE A 244 11.81 -6.86 8.37
C ILE A 244 12.47 -8.05 9.07
N THR A 245 13.16 -8.92 8.34
CA THR A 245 13.88 -10.04 8.95
C THR A 245 14.98 -9.55 9.89
N ASN A 246 15.72 -8.50 9.53
CA ASN A 246 16.81 -7.96 10.36
C ASN A 246 16.27 -7.34 11.65
N ILE A 247 15.19 -6.58 11.55
CA ILE A 247 14.54 -5.96 12.72
C ILE A 247 13.98 -7.04 13.64
N LEU A 248 13.28 -8.04 13.11
CA LEU A 248 12.71 -9.12 13.92
C LEU A 248 13.81 -9.98 14.56
N ALA A 249 14.85 -10.34 13.81
CA ALA A 249 15.96 -11.14 14.34
C ALA A 249 16.75 -10.41 15.45
N GLY A 250 16.84 -9.07 15.38
CA GLY A 250 17.48 -8.25 16.40
C GLY A 250 16.61 -8.00 17.64
N TRP A 251 15.32 -8.33 17.60
CA TRP A 251 14.36 -7.92 18.62
C TRP A 251 13.77 -9.10 19.39
N ASN A 252 14.35 -9.39 20.55
CA ASN A 252 14.00 -10.58 21.33
C ASN A 252 12.63 -10.54 22.03
N ASP A 253 11.97 -9.38 22.13
CA ASP A 253 10.72 -9.19 22.89
C ASP A 253 9.53 -8.75 22.01
N HIS A 254 9.49 -9.23 20.76
CA HIS A 254 8.36 -8.96 19.87
C HIS A 254 7.26 -10.03 20.01
N HIS A 255 6.00 -9.64 19.81
CA HIS A 255 4.86 -10.58 19.81
C HIS A 255 4.43 -11.03 18.39
N THR A 256 5.22 -10.66 17.38
CA THR A 256 5.02 -11.09 16.00
C THR A 256 5.20 -12.61 15.89
N SER A 257 4.12 -13.32 15.59
CA SER A 257 4.08 -14.77 15.39
C SER A 257 4.03 -15.18 13.92
N GLU A 258 3.70 -14.25 13.03
CA GLU A 258 3.48 -14.53 11.61
C GLU A 258 4.19 -13.51 10.72
N LEU A 259 5.04 -14.01 9.82
CA LEU A 259 5.62 -13.26 8.71
C LEU A 259 5.09 -13.85 7.41
N ILE A 260 4.33 -13.05 6.65
CA ILE A 260 3.68 -13.48 5.41
C ILE A 260 4.30 -12.73 4.24
N ILE A 261 4.53 -13.44 3.15
CA ILE A 261 4.92 -12.86 1.87
C ILE A 261 3.78 -13.10 0.90
N ASP A 262 3.06 -12.02 0.57
CA ASP A 262 1.90 -12.06 -0.31
C ASP A 262 2.18 -11.28 -1.59
N VAL A 263 2.46 -12.02 -2.66
CA VAL A 263 2.71 -11.47 -3.99
C VAL A 263 1.41 -11.17 -4.76
N GLY A 264 0.23 -11.40 -4.19
CA GLY A 264 -1.05 -11.04 -4.81
C GLY A 264 -1.31 -11.69 -6.17
N GLY A 265 -0.70 -12.86 -6.43
CA GLY A 265 -0.77 -13.58 -7.69
C GLY A 265 0.15 -13.04 -8.81
N LEU A 266 1.08 -12.14 -8.49
CA LEU A 266 2.14 -11.72 -9.42
C LEU A 266 3.09 -12.89 -9.69
N GLU A 267 3.62 -12.99 -10.91
CA GLU A 267 4.61 -13.99 -11.32
C GLU A 267 6.01 -13.65 -10.80
N THR A 268 6.11 -13.47 -9.49
CA THR A 268 7.33 -13.13 -8.77
C THR A 268 7.35 -13.84 -7.42
N GLY A 269 8.48 -13.79 -6.72
CA GLY A 269 8.60 -14.41 -5.41
C GLY A 269 9.96 -14.18 -4.77
N LEU A 270 10.14 -14.79 -3.62
CA LEU A 270 11.45 -14.85 -2.99
C LEU A 270 12.40 -15.72 -3.79
N ASN A 271 13.67 -15.33 -3.74
CA ASN A 271 14.76 -16.21 -4.13
C ASN A 271 14.76 -17.49 -3.27
N CYS A 272 14.89 -18.66 -3.88
CA CYS A 272 14.97 -19.92 -3.12
C CYS A 272 16.21 -20.01 -2.22
N ARG A 273 17.23 -19.19 -2.47
CA ARG A 273 18.47 -19.07 -1.68
C ARG A 273 18.39 -17.99 -0.59
N ALA A 274 17.22 -17.42 -0.34
CA ALA A 274 17.05 -16.34 0.63
C ALA A 274 17.54 -16.69 2.04
N PHE A 275 17.54 -17.97 2.39
CA PHE A 275 17.91 -18.47 3.72
C PHE A 275 19.29 -19.13 3.76
N ASP A 276 20.06 -19.08 2.68
CA ASP A 276 21.38 -19.71 2.61
C ASP A 276 22.41 -18.95 3.47
N GLU A 277 22.23 -17.63 3.61
CA GLU A 277 23.13 -16.73 4.35
C GLU A 277 22.33 -15.76 5.24
N PRO A 278 22.89 -15.34 6.40
CA PRO A 278 22.24 -14.36 7.25
C PRO A 278 22.04 -13.03 6.50
N HIS A 279 20.91 -12.39 6.81
CA HIS A 279 20.57 -11.10 6.28
C HIS A 279 21.41 -10.02 6.98
N GLU A 280 22.59 -9.69 6.45
CA GLU A 280 23.40 -8.55 6.94
C GLU A 280 22.81 -7.19 6.57
#